data_AF-U9T4R9-F1
#
_entry.id   AF-U9T4R9-F1
#
_cell.length_a   1.000
_cell.length_b   1.000
_cell.length_c   1.000
_cell.angle_alpha   90.00
_cell.angle_beta   90.00
_cell.angle_gamma   90.00
#
_symmetry.space_group_name_H-M   'P 1'
#
loop_
_entity.id
_entity.type
_entity.pdbx_description
1 polymer ?
#
loop_
_entity_poly.entity_id
_entity_poly.type
_entity_poly.pdbx_seq_one_letter_code
_entity_poly.pdbx_strand_id
1 'polypeptide(L)'
;MNDLGYCYQHGIGTEKNKIKAFKLYKLAASKGHIDSMNNLGECHQYGIGTEKNEIKAFELYNESADKGHIYSIYNLGYCYENGIGTAKDEVKAFELYGEYESKLLLPIKH
;
A
#
# COMPACT_ATOMS: atom_id res chain seq x y z
N MET A 1 -5.32 -12.45 8.05
CA MET A 1 -3.94 -12.66 7.52
C MET A 1 -3.19 -11.33 7.47
N ASN A 2 -3.82 -10.26 6.98
CA ASN A 2 -3.31 -8.89 7.05
C ASN A 2 -2.87 -8.48 8.48
N ASP A 3 -3.78 -8.56 9.44
CA ASP A 3 -3.52 -8.05 10.81
C ASP A 3 -2.43 -8.85 11.53
N LEU A 4 -2.36 -10.16 11.29
CA LEU A 4 -1.25 -10.97 11.81
C LEU A 4 0.08 -10.57 11.16
N GLY A 5 0.08 -10.23 9.87
CA GLY A 5 1.23 -9.64 9.18
C GLY A 5 1.67 -8.34 9.85
N TYR A 6 0.72 -7.47 10.18
CA TYR A 6 0.94 -6.22 10.90
C TYR A 6 1.53 -6.45 12.29
N CYS A 7 0.99 -7.41 13.04
CA CYS A 7 1.53 -7.80 14.34
C CYS A 7 3.00 -8.26 14.23
N TYR A 8 3.35 -9.08 13.25
CA TYR A 8 4.75 -9.47 13.02
C TYR A 8 5.63 -8.30 12.56
N GLN A 9 5.11 -7.38 11.74
CA GLN A 9 5.88 -6.21 11.29
C GLN A 9 6.23 -5.28 12.46
N HIS A 10 5.30 -5.09 13.40
CA HIS A 10 5.45 -4.13 14.50
C HIS A 10 5.79 -4.76 15.85
N GLY A 11 5.78 -6.09 15.97
CA GLY A 11 6.07 -6.80 17.23
C GLY A 11 4.93 -6.74 18.24
N ILE A 12 3.67 -6.69 17.78
CA ILE A 12 2.49 -6.58 18.64
C ILE A 12 2.06 -7.99 19.05
N GLY A 13 2.23 -8.34 20.32
CA GLY A 13 1.91 -9.67 20.85
C GLY A 13 2.80 -10.81 20.32
N THR A 14 3.86 -10.48 19.58
CA THR A 14 4.85 -11.41 19.02
C THR A 14 6.20 -10.68 18.88
N GLU A 15 7.30 -11.43 18.77
CA GLU A 15 8.56 -10.84 18.30
C GLU A 15 8.42 -10.30 16.87
N LYS A 16 9.10 -9.18 16.61
CA LYS A 16 9.14 -8.55 15.29
C LYS A 16 9.79 -9.48 14.26
N ASN A 17 9.08 -9.77 13.18
CA ASN A 17 9.55 -10.61 12.09
C ASN A 17 9.02 -10.12 10.74
N LYS A 18 9.81 -9.26 10.08
CA LYS A 18 9.45 -8.66 8.79
C LYS A 18 9.26 -9.70 7.67
N ILE A 19 10.02 -10.80 7.68
CA ILE A 19 9.91 -11.87 6.67
C ILE A 19 8.56 -12.60 6.79
N LYS A 20 8.12 -12.90 8.03
CA LYS A 20 6.79 -13.48 8.27
C LYS A 20 5.69 -12.51 7.88
N ALA A 21 5.83 -11.22 8.20
CA ALA A 21 4.89 -10.18 7.80
C ALA A 21 4.71 -10.15 6.28
N PHE A 22 5.82 -10.05 5.52
CA PHE A 22 5.80 -10.07 4.06
C PHE A 22 5.08 -11.30 3.49
N LYS A 23 5.37 -12.50 4.00
CA LYS A 23 4.70 -13.74 3.55
C LYS A 23 3.20 -13.72 3.79
N LEU A 24 2.76 -13.17 4.93
CA LEU A 24 1.33 -13.08 5.27
C LEU A 24 0.60 -12.05 4.42
N TYR A 25 1.18 -10.87 4.19
CA TYR A 25 0.61 -9.89 3.26
C TYR A 25 0.53 -10.44 1.85
N LYS A 26 1.59 -11.10 1.35
CA LYS A 26 1.59 -11.73 0.03
C LYS A 26 0.46 -12.76 -0.11
N LEU A 27 0.28 -13.63 0.89
CA LEU A 27 -0.78 -14.62 0.90
C LEU A 27 -2.17 -13.97 0.93
N ALA A 28 -2.37 -12.92 1.73
CA ALA A 28 -3.64 -12.22 1.81
C ALA A 28 -3.96 -11.45 0.51
N ALA A 29 -2.97 -10.74 -0.05
CA ALA A 29 -3.10 -10.06 -1.34
C ALA A 29 -3.46 -11.04 -2.47
N SER A 30 -2.84 -12.23 -2.51
CA SER A 30 -3.19 -13.27 -3.50
C SER A 30 -4.62 -13.81 -3.36
N LYS A 31 -5.28 -13.57 -2.22
CA LYS A 31 -6.68 -13.91 -1.98
C LYS A 31 -7.63 -12.72 -2.18
N GLY A 32 -7.13 -11.61 -2.73
CA GLY A 32 -7.93 -10.42 -3.00
C GLY A 32 -8.13 -9.50 -1.80
N HIS A 33 -7.39 -9.66 -0.70
CA HIS A 33 -7.46 -8.70 0.41
C HIS A 33 -6.77 -7.39 0.02
N ILE A 34 -7.57 -6.35 -0.18
CA ILE A 34 -7.16 -5.06 -0.70
C ILE A 34 -6.14 -4.38 0.25
N ASP A 35 -6.41 -4.30 1.55
CA ASP A 35 -5.47 -3.70 2.52
C ASP A 35 -4.09 -4.39 2.49
N SER A 36 -4.07 -5.70 2.23
CA SER A 36 -2.83 -6.46 2.10
C SER A 36 -2.09 -6.19 0.80
N MET A 37 -2.77 -5.78 -0.28
CA MET A 37 -2.11 -5.29 -1.49
C MET A 37 -1.35 -4.01 -1.20
N ASN A 38 -1.95 -3.07 -0.46
CA ASN A 38 -1.27 -1.86 0.01
C ASN A 38 -0.05 -2.19 0.88
N ASN A 39 -0.21 -3.03 1.91
CA ASN A 39 0.87 -3.40 2.81
C ASN A 39 2.00 -4.16 2.08
N LEU A 40 1.65 -4.96 1.07
CA LEU A 40 2.65 -5.61 0.22
C LEU A 40 3.40 -4.59 -0.67
N GLY A 41 2.70 -3.56 -1.15
CA GLY A 41 3.30 -2.42 -1.84
C GLY A 41 4.34 -1.71 -0.95
N GLU A 42 3.98 -1.41 0.29
CA GLU A 42 4.90 -0.81 1.28
C GLU A 42 6.11 -1.70 1.55
N CYS A 43 5.89 -3.02 1.60
CA CYS A 43 7.00 -3.96 1.76
C CYS A 43 8.00 -3.88 0.61
N HIS A 44 7.51 -3.74 -0.62
CA HIS A 44 8.36 -3.57 -1.78
C HIS A 44 8.99 -2.17 -1.86
N GLN A 45 8.30 -1.11 -1.47
CA GLN A 45 8.86 0.24 -1.47
C GLN A 45 10.00 0.41 -0.46
N TYR A 46 9.86 -0.15 0.74
CA TYR A 46 10.79 0.05 1.85
C TYR A 46 11.66 -1.18 2.18
N GLY A 47 11.56 -2.27 1.41
CA GLY A 47 12.31 -3.50 1.65
C GLY A 47 11.94 -4.20 2.97
N ILE A 48 10.64 -4.22 3.33
CA ILE A 48 10.18 -4.84 4.57
C ILE A 48 10.01 -6.34 4.34
N GLY A 49 11.00 -7.12 4.79
CA GLY A 49 10.95 -8.59 4.70
C GLY A 49 11.16 -9.15 3.30
N THR A 50 11.49 -8.28 2.34
CA THR A 50 11.84 -8.55 0.94
C THR A 50 12.83 -7.51 0.46
N GLU A 51 13.45 -7.72 -0.70
CA GLU A 51 14.21 -6.67 -1.37
C GLU A 51 13.31 -5.52 -1.84
N LYS A 52 13.88 -4.32 -1.86
CA LYS A 52 13.24 -3.12 -2.37
C LYS A 52 12.98 -3.26 -3.88
N ASN A 53 11.75 -2.97 -4.31
CA ASN A 53 11.33 -2.98 -5.70
C ASN A 53 10.23 -1.93 -5.90
N GLU A 54 10.60 -0.76 -6.39
CA GLU A 54 9.67 0.37 -6.53
C GLU A 54 8.63 0.16 -7.62
N ILE A 55 8.99 -0.51 -8.73
CA ILE A 55 8.05 -0.84 -9.82
C ILE A 55 6.91 -1.71 -9.28
N LYS A 56 7.26 -2.74 -8.51
CA LYS A 56 6.27 -3.64 -7.93
C LYS A 56 5.43 -2.97 -6.83
N ALA A 57 6.02 -2.04 -6.09
CA ALA A 57 5.26 -1.22 -5.14
C ALA A 57 4.21 -0.38 -5.87
N PHE A 58 4.60 0.31 -6.94
CA PHE A 58 3.71 1.10 -7.78
C PHE A 58 2.55 0.26 -8.34
N GLU A 59 2.83 -0.91 -8.93
CA GLU A 59 1.81 -1.82 -9.46
C GLU A 59 0.78 -2.23 -8.40
N LEU A 60 1.24 -2.57 -7.19
CA LEU A 60 0.38 -2.96 -6.08
C LEU A 60 -0.47 -1.81 -5.55
N TYR A 61 0.10 -0.60 -5.45
CA TYR A 61 -0.67 0.58 -5.08
C TYR A 61 -1.72 0.92 -6.15
N ASN A 62 -1.37 0.83 -7.43
CA ASN A 62 -2.30 1.07 -8.52
C ASN A 62 -3.46 0.08 -8.49
N GLU A 63 -3.19 -1.23 -8.39
CA GLU A 63 -4.24 -2.26 -8.32
C GLU A 63 -5.16 -2.06 -7.09
N SER A 64 -4.58 -1.72 -5.95
CA SER A 64 -5.33 -1.49 -4.71
C SER A 64 -6.16 -0.20 -4.76
N ALA A 65 -5.62 0.87 -5.37
CA ALA A 65 -6.32 2.13 -5.61
C ALA A 65 -7.51 1.96 -6.56
N ASP A 66 -7.34 1.20 -7.65
CA ASP A 66 -8.40 0.84 -8.60
C ASP A 66 -9.55 0.08 -7.93
N LYS A 67 -9.26 -0.67 -6.85
CA LYS A 67 -10.25 -1.37 -6.02
C LYS A 67 -10.85 -0.49 -4.91
N GLY A 68 -10.51 0.80 -4.86
CA GLY A 68 -11.07 1.78 -3.94
C GLY A 68 -10.36 1.90 -2.59
N HIS A 69 -9.15 1.35 -2.42
CA HIS A 69 -8.40 1.51 -1.18
C HIS A 69 -7.87 2.93 -1.03
N ILE A 70 -8.39 3.64 -0.02
CA ILE A 70 -8.12 5.07 0.19
C ILE A 70 -6.63 5.34 0.37
N TYR A 71 -5.92 4.58 1.22
CA TYR A 71 -4.49 4.82 1.43
C TYR A 71 -3.63 4.44 0.21
N SER A 72 -4.11 3.55 -0.66
CA SER A 72 -3.37 3.25 -1.89
C SER A 72 -3.48 4.34 -2.92
N ILE A 73 -4.60 5.08 -2.97
CA ILE A 73 -4.74 6.28 -3.79
C ILE A 73 -3.71 7.33 -3.37
N TYR A 74 -3.56 7.55 -2.05
CA TYR A 74 -2.53 8.44 -1.52
C TYR A 74 -1.12 7.96 -1.88
N ASN A 75 -0.81 6.68 -1.65
CA ASN A 75 0.50 6.11 -1.96
C ASN A 75 0.82 6.17 -3.48
N LEU A 76 -0.18 6.02 -4.34
CA LEU A 76 -0.05 6.18 -5.78
C LEU A 76 0.26 7.64 -6.16
N GLY A 77 -0.41 8.60 -5.51
CA GLY A 77 -0.10 10.03 -5.66
C GLY A 77 1.33 10.34 -5.26
N TYR A 78 1.78 9.80 -4.13
CA TYR A 78 3.16 9.91 -3.66
C TYR A 78 4.17 9.29 -4.63
N CYS A 79 3.83 8.16 -5.25
CA CYS A 79 4.65 7.56 -6.30
C CYS A 79 4.81 8.47 -7.52
N TYR A 80 3.73 9.07 -8.01
CA TYR A 80 3.80 10.01 -9.14
C TYR A 80 4.52 11.30 -8.79
N GLU A 81 4.39 11.83 -7.58
CA GLU A 81 5.10 13.02 -7.13
C GLU A 81 6.63 12.81 -7.12
N ASN A 82 7.07 11.63 -6.70
CA ASN A 82 8.48 11.33 -6.45
C ASN A 82 9.14 10.45 -7.52
N GLY A 83 8.39 9.98 -8.52
CA GLY A 83 8.88 9.06 -9.55
C GLY A 83 9.24 7.67 -9.00
N ILE A 84 8.48 7.17 -8.02
CA ILE A 84 8.73 5.86 -7.38
C ILE A 84 8.04 4.77 -8.20
N GLY A 85 8.82 3.97 -8.92
CA GLY A 85 8.31 2.88 -9.76
C GLY A 85 7.59 3.32 -11.03
N THR A 86 7.53 4.63 -11.29
CA THR A 86 6.90 5.27 -12.44
C THR A 86 7.64 6.58 -12.77
N ALA A 87 7.38 7.17 -13.93
CA ALA A 87 7.85 8.53 -14.22
C ALA A 87 7.14 9.55 -13.31
N LYS A 88 7.87 10.59 -12.91
CA LYS A 88 7.29 11.69 -12.13
C LYS A 88 6.19 12.39 -12.94
N ASP A 89 5.04 12.65 -12.32
CA ASP A 89 3.87 13.31 -12.90
C ASP A 89 3.13 14.10 -11.80
N GLU A 90 3.39 15.40 -11.72
CA GLU A 90 2.81 16.26 -10.69
C GLU A 90 1.29 16.47 -10.88
N VAL A 91 0.80 16.39 -12.12
CA VAL A 91 -0.63 16.54 -12.42
C VAL A 91 -1.39 15.33 -11.91
N LYS A 92 -0.91 14.12 -12.20
CA LYS A 92 -1.51 12.90 -11.65
C LYS A 92 -1.43 12.83 -10.13
N ALA A 93 -0.32 13.26 -9.54
CA ALA A 93 -0.20 13.32 -8.09
C ALA A 93 -1.27 14.24 -7.48
N PHE A 94 -1.45 15.45 -8.05
CA PHE A 94 -2.49 16.39 -7.61
C PHE A 94 -3.90 15.80 -7.73
N GLU A 95 -4.22 15.14 -8.84
CA GLU A 95 -5.51 14.49 -9.06
C GLU A 95 -5.78 13.38 -8.02
N LEU A 96 -4.80 12.51 -7.77
CA LEU A 96 -4.90 11.42 -6.81
C LEU A 96 -5.03 11.92 -5.37
N TYR A 97 -4.31 12.98 -5.01
CA TYR A 97 -4.49 13.60 -3.69
C TYR A 97 -5.88 14.23 -3.53
N GLY A 98 -6.42 14.85 -4.58
CA GLY A 98 -7.80 15.34 -4.58
C GLY A 98 -8.82 14.21 -4.44
N GLU A 99 -8.60 13.07 -5.10
CA GLU A 99 -9.44 11.88 -4.96
C GLU A 99 -9.36 11.29 -3.53
N TYR A 100 -8.16 11.19 -2.97
CA TYR A 100 -7.93 10.74 -1.60
C TYR A 100 -8.73 11.59 -0.59
N GLU A 101 -8.61 12.92 -0.66
CA GLU A 101 -9.33 13.84 0.23
C GLU A 101 -10.86 13.71 0.07
N SER A 102 -11.33 13.63 -1.17
CA SER A 102 -12.76 13.43 -1.46
C SER A 102 -13.29 12.14 -0.81
N LYS A 103 -12.54 11.03 -0.92
CA LYS A 103 -12.94 9.74 -0.32
C LYS A 103 -12.80 9.69 1.20
N LEU A 104 -11.81 10.39 1.75
CA LEU A 104 -11.60 10.48 3.20
C LEU A 104 -12.76 11.22 3.91
N LEU A 105 -13.36 12.21 3.24
CA LEU A 105 -14.45 13.03 3.79
C LEU A 105 -15.86 12.44 3.59
N LEU A 106 -16.01 11.34 2.86
CA LEU A 106 -17.31 10.68 2.65
C LEU A 106 -17.94 9.96 3.88
N PRO A 107 -17.25 9.57 4.98
CA PRO A 107 -17.87 8.69 5.98
C PRO A 107 -18.79 9.41 7.00
N ILE A 108 -19.11 10.70 6.86
CA ILE A 108 -20.04 11.41 7.79
C ILE A 108 -21.50 11.44 7.27
N LYS A 109 -21.87 10.55 6.35
CA LYS A 109 -23.27 10.35 5.99
C LYS A 109 -23.61 8.87 6.07
N HIS A 110 -24.01 8.42 7.26
CA HIS A 110 -25.19 7.60 7.53
C HIS A 110 -25.36 7.37 9.04
#